data_AF-A0A1B9M7A5-F1
#
_entry.id   AF-A0A1B9M7A5-F1
#
_cell.length_a   1.000
_cell.length_b   1.000
_cell.length_c   1.000
_cell.angle_alpha   90.00
_cell.angle_beta   90.00
_cell.angle_gamma   90.00
#
_symmetry.space_group_name_H-M   'P 1'
#
loop_
_entity.id
_entity.type
_entity.pdbx_description
1 polymer ?
#
loop_
_entity_poly.entity_id
_entity_poly.type
_entity_poly.pdbx_seq_one_letter_code
_entity_poly.pdbx_strand_id
1 'polypeptide(L)'
;MDDGESQLEVGYNDLIDMMKYSGGSAEGFLKNASRQVHLNYDADTDMGELERELRKRGFEKPADALNKQIALLNSGTDSALITAGATANILSVAPADPSSGWSVSANSFAASVRIPFTIIFGQQTGRLASDEDKTDYAKRGMSRRNGFLSTLIKEFVNQLITLKVIQPLVNGTLTLKWSDLLAPSQSEKIELMLKMSDVNVKAQQSMGIPVFTPNEIREVGGYEPDPDLEDIDIEEVEIDKTDSEKSDTTEKQEQPYTDK
;
A
#
# COMPACT_ATOMS: atom_id res chain seq x y z
N MET A 1 25.35 -16.14 18.26
CA MET A 1 25.23 -15.78 16.83
C MET A 1 23.91 -16.42 16.45
N ASP A 2 22.82 -15.67 16.50
CA ASP A 2 21.58 -16.18 15.90
C ASP A 2 21.87 -16.39 14.42
N ASP A 3 21.64 -17.60 13.93
CA ASP A 3 21.71 -17.88 12.50
C ASP A 3 20.76 -16.91 11.79
N GLY A 4 21.23 -16.27 10.71
CA GLY A 4 20.46 -15.21 10.05
C GLY A 4 19.15 -15.75 9.46
N GLU A 5 18.03 -15.48 10.11
CA GLU A 5 16.70 -15.87 9.64
C GLU A 5 16.17 -14.94 8.54
N SER A 6 15.51 -15.52 7.55
CA SER A 6 14.93 -14.76 6.44
C SER A 6 13.65 -14.04 6.88
N GLN A 7 13.59 -12.73 6.65
CA GLN A 7 12.38 -11.94 6.95
C GLN A 7 11.16 -12.35 6.10
N LEU A 8 11.37 -13.09 5.02
CA LEU A 8 10.30 -13.56 4.13
C LEU A 8 9.77 -14.94 4.50
N GLU A 9 10.42 -15.64 5.43
CA GLU A 9 10.06 -17.00 5.81
C GLU A 9 8.64 -17.09 6.37
N VAL A 10 8.28 -16.14 7.24
CA VAL A 10 6.95 -16.07 7.88
C VAL A 10 5.83 -15.86 6.85
N GLY A 11 6.09 -15.08 5.81
CA GLY A 11 5.10 -14.75 4.76
C GLY A 11 5.17 -15.65 3.53
N TYR A 12 6.05 -16.66 3.51
CA TYR A 12 6.29 -17.45 2.29
C TYR A 12 5.04 -18.20 1.83
N ASN A 13 4.29 -18.80 2.75
CA ASN A 13 3.06 -19.53 2.43
C ASN A 13 1.99 -18.62 1.83
N ASP A 14 1.87 -17.38 2.30
CA ASP A 14 0.93 -16.41 1.76
C ASP A 14 1.24 -16.09 0.28
N LEU A 15 2.53 -15.99 -0.08
CA LEU A 15 2.96 -15.82 -1.47
C LEU A 15 2.62 -17.04 -2.34
N ILE A 16 2.77 -18.25 -1.80
CA ILE A 16 2.36 -19.47 -2.49
C ILE A 16 0.85 -19.49 -2.72
N ASP A 17 0.06 -19.09 -1.73
CA ASP A 17 -1.39 -19.07 -1.84
C ASP A 17 -1.88 -18.01 -2.85
N MET A 18 -1.22 -16.85 -2.90
CA MET A 18 -1.45 -15.87 -3.96
C MET A 18 -1.21 -16.46 -5.37
N MET A 19 -0.14 -17.24 -5.54
CA MET A 19 0.13 -17.93 -6.81
C MET A 19 -0.94 -18.97 -7.13
N LYS A 20 -1.43 -19.73 -6.15
CA LYS A 20 -2.52 -20.70 -6.35
C LYS A 20 -3.81 -20.01 -6.77
N TYR A 21 -4.17 -18.87 -6.19
CA TYR A 21 -5.36 -18.12 -6.59
C TYR A 21 -5.25 -17.62 -8.03
N SER A 22 -4.10 -17.05 -8.41
CA SER A 22 -3.87 -16.56 -9.77
C SER A 22 -3.86 -17.70 -10.80
N GLY A 23 -3.09 -18.76 -10.55
CA GLY A 23 -2.99 -19.91 -11.44
C GLY A 23 -4.29 -20.72 -11.55
N GLY A 24 -4.93 -21.00 -10.41
CA GLY A 24 -6.19 -21.73 -10.36
C GLY A 24 -7.34 -20.97 -11.04
N SER A 25 -7.36 -19.65 -10.95
CA SER A 25 -8.34 -18.84 -11.69
C SER A 25 -8.09 -18.88 -13.20
N ALA A 26 -6.85 -18.65 -13.65
CA ALA A 26 -6.51 -18.70 -15.07
C ALA A 26 -6.80 -20.08 -15.69
N GLU A 27 -6.46 -21.16 -14.98
CA GLU A 27 -6.76 -22.52 -15.40
C GLU A 27 -8.28 -22.79 -15.38
N GLY A 28 -8.99 -22.29 -14.37
CA GLY A 28 -10.45 -22.37 -14.29
C GLY A 28 -11.14 -21.67 -15.47
N PHE A 29 -10.67 -20.48 -15.85
CA PHE A 29 -11.14 -19.77 -17.05
C PHE A 29 -10.88 -20.58 -18.32
N LEU A 30 -9.68 -21.16 -18.48
CA LEU A 30 -9.35 -22.00 -19.63
C LEU A 30 -10.22 -23.26 -19.70
N LYS A 31 -10.43 -23.93 -18.56
CA LYS A 31 -11.27 -25.13 -18.48
C LYS A 31 -12.74 -24.85 -18.74
N ASN A 32 -13.25 -23.71 -18.30
CA ASN A 32 -14.62 -23.31 -18.63
C ASN A 32 -14.75 -22.89 -20.10
N ALA A 33 -13.71 -22.25 -20.66
CA ALA A 33 -13.68 -21.92 -22.09
C ALA A 33 -13.60 -23.20 -22.96
N SER A 34 -12.89 -24.24 -22.51
CA SER A 34 -12.94 -25.56 -23.12
C SER A 34 -14.27 -26.23 -22.80
N ARG A 35 -15.19 -26.21 -23.76
CA ARG A 35 -16.55 -26.72 -23.59
C ARG A 35 -16.50 -28.23 -23.44
N GLN A 36 -16.89 -28.72 -22.27
CA GLN A 36 -17.23 -30.12 -22.11
C GLN A 36 -18.69 -30.30 -22.53
N VAL A 37 -18.91 -31.13 -23.55
CA VAL A 37 -20.24 -31.46 -24.05
C VAL A 37 -20.67 -32.78 -23.44
N HIS A 38 -21.75 -32.75 -22.69
CA HIS A 38 -22.44 -33.93 -22.21
C HIS A 38 -23.57 -34.27 -23.17
N LEU A 39 -23.60 -35.52 -23.65
CA LEU A 39 -24.65 -36.01 -24.54
C LEU A 39 -25.60 -36.92 -23.77
N ASN A 40 -26.85 -36.48 -23.64
CA ASN A 40 -27.94 -37.27 -23.08
C ASN A 40 -28.69 -37.95 -24.22
N TYR A 41 -28.72 -39.28 -24.22
CA TYR A 41 -29.53 -40.08 -25.14
C TYR A 41 -30.82 -40.51 -24.45
N ASP A 42 -31.96 -40.30 -25.10
CA ASP A 42 -33.25 -40.78 -24.60
C ASP A 42 -33.37 -42.30 -24.80
N ALA A 43 -34.19 -42.96 -23.96
CA ALA A 43 -34.33 -44.42 -23.94
C ALA A 43 -34.86 -45.02 -25.26
N ASP A 44 -35.52 -44.22 -26.09
CA ASP A 44 -36.06 -44.62 -27.39
C ASP A 44 -35.07 -44.43 -28.56
N THR A 45 -33.83 -44.01 -28.29
CA THR A 45 -32.82 -43.78 -29.34
C THR A 45 -32.27 -45.11 -29.89
N ASP A 46 -32.44 -45.38 -31.19
CA ASP A 46 -31.83 -46.55 -31.85
C ASP A 46 -30.31 -46.36 -32.01
N MET A 47 -29.56 -46.83 -31.02
CA MET A 47 -28.09 -46.84 -31.03
C MET A 47 -27.51 -47.60 -32.24
N GLY A 48 -28.25 -48.53 -32.84
CA GLY A 48 -27.84 -49.26 -34.04
C GLY A 48 -27.89 -48.41 -35.31
N GLU A 49 -28.77 -47.41 -35.39
CA GLU A 49 -28.83 -46.47 -36.52
C GLU A 49 -27.70 -45.44 -36.46
N LEU A 50 -27.40 -44.95 -35.25
CA LEU A 50 -26.25 -44.10 -34.96
C LEU A 50 -24.94 -44.75 -35.40
N GLU A 51 -24.73 -46.03 -35.05
CA GLU A 51 -23.51 -46.75 -35.44
C GLU A 51 -23.39 -46.91 -36.96
N ARG A 52 -24.51 -47.18 -37.66
CA ARG A 52 -24.54 -47.28 -39.13
C ARG A 52 -24.18 -45.94 -39.79
N GLU A 53 -24.67 -44.82 -39.26
CA GLU A 53 -24.40 -43.50 -39.82
C GLU A 53 -22.95 -43.03 -39.57
N LEU A 54 -22.39 -43.34 -38.39
CA LEU A 54 -21.00 -43.04 -38.06
C LEU A 54 -20.01 -43.87 -38.90
N ARG A 55 -20.32 -45.16 -39.14
CA ARG A 55 -19.52 -46.02 -40.03
C ARG A 55 -19.54 -45.55 -41.49
N LYS A 56 -20.67 -45.04 -42.00
CA LYS A 56 -20.76 -44.47 -43.36
C LYS A 56 -19.86 -43.25 -43.57
N ARG A 57 -19.51 -42.52 -42.50
CA ARG A 57 -18.60 -41.36 -42.54
C ARG A 57 -17.13 -41.71 -42.29
N GLY A 58 -16.80 -43.01 -42.21
CA GLY A 58 -15.42 -43.49 -42.10
C GLY A 58 -14.87 -43.60 -40.68
N PHE A 59 -15.74 -43.60 -39.66
CA PHE A 59 -15.33 -43.84 -38.26
C PHE A 59 -15.63 -45.29 -37.86
N GLU A 60 -14.60 -46.03 -37.44
CA GLU A 60 -14.76 -47.45 -37.02
C GLU A 60 -15.47 -47.58 -35.67
N LYS A 61 -15.33 -46.59 -34.79
CA LYS A 61 -15.96 -46.55 -33.47
C LYS A 61 -16.72 -45.23 -33.27
N PRO A 62 -17.97 -45.28 -32.78
CA PRO A 62 -18.75 -44.08 -32.45
C PRO A 62 -18.05 -43.13 -31.48
N ALA A 63 -17.30 -43.67 -30.51
CA ALA A 63 -16.55 -42.88 -29.52
C ALA A 63 -15.46 -42.01 -30.17
N ASP A 64 -14.78 -42.50 -31.20
CA ASP A 64 -13.70 -41.76 -31.87
C ASP A 64 -14.26 -40.60 -32.71
N ALA A 65 -15.45 -40.78 -33.30
CA ALA A 65 -16.17 -39.72 -34.00
C ALA A 65 -16.61 -38.60 -33.05
N LEU A 66 -17.16 -38.97 -31.88
CA LEU A 66 -17.59 -38.03 -30.84
C LEU A 66 -16.39 -37.27 -30.26
N ASN A 67 -15.29 -37.96 -29.92
CA ASN A 67 -14.08 -37.34 -29.41
C ASN A 67 -13.47 -36.35 -30.42
N LYS A 68 -13.45 -36.69 -31.71
CA LYS A 68 -12.97 -35.79 -32.77
C LYS A 68 -13.87 -34.57 -32.95
N GLN A 69 -15.19 -34.73 -32.85
CA GLN A 69 -16.13 -33.60 -32.91
C GLN A 69 -16.01 -32.68 -31.69
N ILE A 70 -15.85 -33.24 -30.49
CA ILE A 70 -15.58 -32.47 -29.27
C ILE A 70 -14.25 -31.72 -29.38
N ALA A 71 -13.21 -32.36 -29.95
CA ALA A 71 -11.92 -31.72 -30.19
C ALA A 71 -12.03 -30.56 -31.20
N LEU A 72 -12.78 -30.75 -32.29
CA LEU A 72 -13.02 -29.71 -33.31
C LEU A 72 -13.84 -28.54 -32.76
N LEU A 73 -14.84 -28.83 -31.91
CA LEU A 73 -15.62 -27.82 -31.22
C LEU A 73 -14.76 -27.01 -30.24
N ASN A 74 -13.85 -27.66 -29.52
CA ASN A 74 -12.93 -27.01 -28.59
C ASN A 74 -11.79 -26.27 -29.29
N SER A 75 -11.44 -26.64 -30.53
CA SER A 75 -10.46 -25.92 -31.34
C SER A 75 -11.05 -24.69 -32.06
N GLY A 76 -12.29 -24.30 -31.76
CA GLY A 76 -12.93 -23.11 -32.33
C GLY A 76 -13.26 -23.22 -33.82
N THR A 77 -13.24 -24.44 -34.37
CA THR A 77 -13.75 -24.68 -35.72
C THR A 77 -15.28 -24.79 -35.61
N ASP A 78 -16.03 -24.12 -36.48
CA ASP A 78 -17.51 -24.21 -36.55
C ASP A 78 -17.94 -25.66 -36.89
N SER A 79 -17.83 -26.52 -35.89
CA SER A 79 -18.14 -27.94 -35.97
C SER A 79 -19.51 -28.13 -35.35
N ALA A 80 -20.51 -28.34 -36.18
CA ALA A 80 -21.83 -28.75 -35.73
C ALA A 80 -21.70 -30.12 -35.03
N LEU A 81 -22.04 -30.17 -33.75
CA LEU A 81 -22.06 -31.41 -33.00
C LEU A 81 -23.26 -32.26 -33.46
N ILE A 82 -22.99 -33.47 -33.96
CA ILE A 82 -24.05 -34.35 -34.46
C ILE A 82 -24.65 -35.06 -33.25
N THR A 83 -25.83 -34.64 -32.85
CA THR A 83 -26.48 -35.22 -31.68
C THR A 83 -27.32 -36.46 -31.99
N ALA A 84 -27.77 -36.67 -33.22
CA ALA A 84 -28.52 -37.88 -33.65
C ALA A 84 -29.61 -38.32 -32.63
N GLY A 85 -30.42 -37.36 -32.18
CA GLY A 85 -31.48 -37.58 -31.17
C GLY A 85 -31.05 -37.30 -29.72
N ALA A 86 -29.77 -37.06 -29.45
CA ALA A 86 -29.29 -36.66 -28.12
C ALA A 86 -29.49 -35.18 -27.82
N THR A 87 -29.65 -34.84 -26.55
CA THR A 87 -29.56 -33.46 -26.08
C THR A 87 -28.12 -33.16 -25.67
N ALA A 88 -27.47 -32.20 -26.34
CA ALA A 88 -26.14 -31.73 -26.00
C ALA A 88 -26.22 -30.64 -24.93
N ASN A 89 -25.80 -30.96 -23.72
CA ASN A 89 -25.68 -30.00 -22.62
C ASN A 89 -24.21 -29.58 -22.48
N ILE A 90 -23.97 -28.28 -22.41
CA ILE A 90 -22.64 -27.75 -22.12
C ILE A 90 -22.49 -27.75 -20.60
N LEU A 91 -21.51 -28.47 -20.09
CA LEU A 91 -21.10 -28.35 -18.69
C LEU A 91 -20.30 -27.05 -18.55
N SER A 92 -20.98 -25.97 -18.21
CA SER A 92 -20.32 -24.70 -17.87
C SER A 92 -20.26 -24.54 -16.36
N VAL A 93 -19.09 -24.14 -15.87
CA VAL A 93 -18.91 -23.75 -14.47
C VAL A 93 -18.56 -22.27 -14.48
N ALA A 94 -19.38 -21.43 -13.85
CA ALA A 94 -19.07 -20.02 -13.70
C ALA A 94 -17.76 -19.88 -12.89
N PRO A 95 -16.67 -19.34 -13.46
CA PRO A 95 -15.42 -19.14 -12.72
C PRO A 95 -15.70 -18.14 -11.59
N ALA A 96 -15.36 -18.51 -10.36
CA ALA A 96 -15.44 -17.58 -9.23
C ALA A 96 -14.37 -16.48 -9.37
N ASP A 97 -14.70 -15.26 -8.93
CA ASP A 97 -13.74 -14.15 -8.89
C ASP A 97 -12.63 -14.44 -7.85
N PRO A 98 -11.35 -14.55 -8.27
CA PRO A 98 -10.25 -14.82 -7.35
C PRO A 98 -9.83 -13.60 -6.53
N SER A 99 -10.33 -12.41 -6.84
CA SER A 99 -9.80 -11.14 -6.31
C SER A 99 -9.87 -11.05 -4.79
N SER A 100 -10.93 -11.58 -4.18
CA SER A 100 -11.11 -11.58 -2.73
C SER A 100 -10.10 -12.49 -2.03
N GLY A 101 -9.92 -13.72 -2.50
CA GLY A 101 -8.96 -14.68 -1.96
C GLY A 101 -7.52 -14.19 -2.11
N TRP A 102 -7.17 -13.67 -3.28
CA TRP A 102 -5.86 -13.08 -3.53
C TRP A 102 -5.57 -11.90 -2.60
N SER A 103 -6.55 -11.01 -2.41
CA SER A 103 -6.38 -9.82 -1.55
C SER A 103 -6.22 -10.18 -0.08
N VAL A 104 -6.87 -11.24 0.42
CA VAL A 104 -6.70 -11.71 1.79
C VAL A 104 -5.28 -12.23 2.01
N SER A 105 -4.77 -13.10 1.14
CA SER A 105 -3.39 -13.60 1.23
C SER A 105 -2.37 -12.47 1.09
N ALA A 106 -2.60 -11.51 0.20
CA ALA A 106 -1.72 -10.37 0.03
C ALA A 106 -1.67 -9.43 1.26
N ASN A 107 -2.80 -9.24 1.94
CA ASN A 107 -2.84 -8.50 3.21
C ASN A 107 -2.16 -9.27 4.35
N SER A 108 -2.33 -10.60 4.42
CA SER A 108 -1.63 -11.46 5.37
C SER A 108 -0.11 -11.38 5.18
N PHE A 109 0.35 -11.44 3.91
CA PHE A 109 1.75 -11.26 3.57
C PHE A 109 2.27 -9.89 4.03
N ALA A 110 1.55 -8.80 3.70
CA ALA A 110 1.91 -7.45 4.11
C ALA A 110 2.03 -7.31 5.65
N ALA A 111 1.11 -7.94 6.39
CA ALA A 111 1.16 -8.00 7.85
C ALA A 111 2.36 -8.79 8.38
N SER A 112 2.73 -9.91 7.74
CA SER A 112 3.88 -10.74 8.12
C SER A 112 5.20 -9.98 8.05
N VAL A 113 5.42 -9.23 6.95
CA VAL A 113 6.61 -8.39 6.78
C VAL A 113 6.47 -7.05 7.50
N ARG A 114 5.28 -6.75 8.03
CA ARG A 114 4.91 -5.49 8.72
C ARG A 114 5.22 -4.26 7.85
N ILE A 115 4.81 -4.31 6.58
CA ILE A 115 4.90 -3.21 5.61
C ILE A 115 3.49 -2.97 5.08
N PRO A 116 3.04 -1.71 4.96
CA PRO A 116 1.69 -1.42 4.46
C PRO A 116 1.43 -2.03 3.08
N PHE A 117 0.24 -2.58 2.88
CA PHE A 117 -0.19 -3.21 1.61
C PHE A 117 -0.01 -2.27 0.41
N THR A 118 -0.38 -1.01 0.59
CA THR A 118 -0.32 0.06 -0.41
C THR A 118 1.09 0.38 -0.88
N ILE A 119 2.11 0.11 -0.04
CA ILE A 119 3.53 0.29 -0.37
C ILE A 119 4.05 -0.91 -1.17
N ILE A 120 3.60 -2.13 -0.86
CA ILE A 120 4.05 -3.35 -1.56
C ILE A 120 3.36 -3.52 -2.92
N PHE A 121 2.03 -3.43 -2.94
CA PHE A 121 1.21 -3.78 -4.11
C PHE A 121 0.63 -2.56 -4.83
N GLY A 122 0.81 -1.36 -4.27
CA GLY A 122 0.17 -0.14 -4.77
C GLY A 122 -1.29 -0.03 -4.34
N GLN A 123 -1.89 1.13 -4.58
CA GLN A 123 -3.34 1.31 -4.45
C GLN A 123 -4.02 1.01 -5.79
N GLN A 124 -5.08 0.21 -5.76
CA GLN A 124 -5.86 -0.14 -6.96
C GLN A 124 -6.65 1.06 -7.54
N THR A 125 -6.86 2.13 -6.77
CA THR A 125 -7.66 3.30 -7.16
C THR A 125 -6.87 4.38 -7.91
N GLY A 126 -5.61 4.10 -8.29
CA GLY A 126 -4.77 5.03 -9.07
C GLY A 126 -4.31 6.27 -8.28
N ARG A 127 -4.48 6.27 -6.96
CA ARG A 127 -3.87 7.27 -6.06
C ARG A 127 -2.48 6.80 -5.65
N LEU A 128 -1.58 7.76 -5.44
CA LEU A 128 -0.31 7.48 -4.78
C LEU A 128 -0.60 6.90 -3.39
N ALA A 129 0.27 6.00 -2.90
CA ALA A 129 0.18 5.49 -1.53
C ALA A 129 -0.01 6.65 -0.54
N SER A 130 -0.85 6.44 0.47
CA SER A 130 -1.16 7.47 1.48
C SER A 130 0.13 8.04 2.06
N ASP A 131 0.19 9.35 2.27
CA ASP A 131 1.36 9.98 2.87
C ASP A 131 1.59 9.48 4.31
N GLU A 132 0.52 9.04 4.99
CA GLU A 132 0.61 8.35 6.28
C GLU A 132 1.35 6.99 6.16
N ASP A 133 1.01 6.17 5.15
CA ASP A 133 1.66 4.88 4.92
C ASP A 133 3.14 5.04 4.57
N LYS A 134 3.49 6.06 3.76
CA LYS A 134 4.89 6.39 3.45
C LYS A 134 5.65 6.81 4.70
N THR A 135 5.02 7.63 5.54
CA THR A 135 5.61 8.12 6.79
C THR A 135 5.85 6.98 7.77
N ASP A 136 4.89 6.06 7.93
CA ASP A 136 5.06 4.88 8.78
C ASP A 136 6.19 3.96 8.28
N TYR A 137 6.24 3.72 6.97
CA TYR A 137 7.33 2.95 6.36
C TYR A 137 8.69 3.64 6.52
N ALA A 138 8.76 4.96 6.37
CA ALA A 138 9.97 5.75 6.60
C ALA A 138 10.45 5.67 8.07
N LYS A 139 9.54 5.75 9.05
CA LYS A 139 9.84 5.57 10.48
C LYS A 139 10.46 4.20 10.75
N ARG A 140 9.84 3.14 10.22
CA ARG A 140 10.38 1.77 10.30
C ARG A 140 11.78 1.68 9.68
N GLY A 141 11.97 2.29 8.50
CA GLY A 141 13.25 2.36 7.80
C GLY A 141 14.34 3.02 8.65
N MET A 142 14.02 4.14 9.30
CA MET A 142 14.92 4.83 10.22
C MET A 142 15.26 4.00 11.46
N SER A 143 14.27 3.35 12.08
CA SER A 143 14.51 2.44 13.20
C SER A 143 15.45 1.29 12.83
N ARG A 144 15.27 0.70 11.64
CA ARG A 144 16.15 -0.38 11.14
C ARG A 144 17.56 0.13 10.81
N ARG A 145 17.67 1.33 10.23
CA ARG A 145 18.95 2.00 9.93
C ARG A 145 19.74 2.26 11.22
N ASN A 146 19.12 2.93 12.18
CA ASN A 146 19.78 3.37 13.40
C ASN A 146 20.07 2.23 14.39
N GLY A 147 19.21 1.22 14.45
CA GLY A 147 19.41 0.05 15.31
C GLY A 147 20.29 -1.03 14.67
N PHE A 148 19.68 -1.86 13.83
CA PHE A 148 20.30 -3.07 13.31
C PHE A 148 21.42 -2.79 12.29
N LEU A 149 21.17 -1.96 11.27
CA LEU A 149 22.14 -1.75 10.19
C LEU A 149 23.38 -0.99 10.66
N SER A 150 23.21 0.05 11.48
CA SER A 150 24.34 0.75 12.08
C SER A 150 25.26 -0.20 12.87
N THR A 151 24.67 -1.10 13.66
CA THR A 151 25.43 -2.08 14.44
C THR A 151 26.15 -3.07 13.54
N LEU A 152 25.44 -3.65 12.57
CA LEU A 152 25.99 -4.62 11.62
C LEU A 152 27.13 -4.03 10.77
N ILE A 153 26.97 -2.80 10.27
CA ILE A 153 28.01 -2.12 9.49
C ILE A 153 29.21 -1.81 10.38
N LYS A 154 29.01 -1.38 11.63
CA LYS A 154 30.12 -1.14 12.58
C LYS A 154 30.89 -2.43 12.86
N GLU A 155 30.19 -3.53 13.13
CA GLU A 155 30.81 -4.84 13.37
C GLU A 155 31.59 -5.31 12.14
N PHE A 156 30.99 -5.21 10.95
CA PHE A 156 31.63 -5.58 9.70
C PHE A 156 32.89 -4.76 9.42
N VAL A 157 32.83 -3.43 9.57
CA VAL A 157 33.98 -2.55 9.38
C VAL A 157 35.08 -2.85 10.41
N ASN A 158 34.72 -3.10 11.67
CA ASN A 158 35.68 -3.48 12.72
C ASN A 158 36.37 -4.82 12.41
N GLN A 159 35.65 -5.79 11.85
CA GLN A 159 36.25 -7.04 11.39
C GLN A 159 37.24 -6.80 10.24
N LEU A 160 36.90 -5.94 9.26
CA LEU A 160 37.80 -5.61 8.16
C LEU A 160 39.08 -4.90 8.61
N ILE A 161 39.01 -4.07 9.66
CA ILE A 161 40.17 -3.44 10.28
C ILE A 161 41.02 -4.48 11.00
N THR A 162 40.40 -5.42 11.73
CA THR A 162 41.09 -6.52 12.41
C THR A 162 41.84 -7.42 11.43
N LEU A 163 41.23 -7.68 10.27
CA LEU A 163 41.82 -8.43 9.16
C LEU A 163 42.87 -7.63 8.37
N LYS A 164 43.13 -6.37 8.74
CA LYS A 164 44.06 -5.43 8.09
C LYS A 164 43.77 -5.18 6.61
N VAL A 165 42.52 -5.35 6.19
CA VAL A 165 42.05 -4.97 4.84
C VAL A 165 41.90 -3.45 4.75
N ILE A 166 41.46 -2.81 5.84
CA ILE A 166 41.27 -1.37 5.96
C ILE A 166 42.28 -0.82 6.99
N GLN A 167 42.80 0.38 6.74
CA GLN A 167 43.68 1.07 7.68
C GLN A 167 42.95 1.37 9.00
N PRO A 168 43.64 1.33 10.14
CA PRO A 168 43.04 1.65 11.43
C PRO A 168 42.53 3.10 11.44
N LEU A 169 41.43 3.35 12.16
CA LEU A 169 40.84 4.68 12.25
C LEU A 169 41.80 5.64 12.95
N VAL A 170 42.01 6.81 12.34
CA VAL A 170 42.89 7.89 12.86
C VAL A 170 42.44 8.37 14.25
N ASN A 171 41.12 8.43 14.51
CA ASN A 171 40.54 8.91 15.77
C ASN A 171 39.83 7.81 16.59
N GLY A 172 39.98 6.53 16.22
CA GLY A 172 39.40 5.39 16.94
C GLY A 172 37.86 5.26 16.91
N THR A 173 37.11 6.28 16.46
CA THR A 173 35.64 6.27 16.49
C THR A 173 35.03 6.21 15.10
N LEU A 174 34.25 5.15 14.83
CA LEU A 174 33.46 5.01 13.60
C LEU A 174 32.06 5.59 13.79
N THR A 175 31.81 6.76 13.19
CA THR A 175 30.48 7.40 13.19
C THR A 175 29.78 7.17 11.85
N LEU A 176 28.64 6.48 11.89
CA LEU A 176 27.73 6.34 10.75
C LEU A 176 26.68 7.45 10.79
N LYS A 177 26.51 8.15 9.66
CA LYS A 177 25.42 9.11 9.46
C LYS A 177 24.48 8.57 8.40
N TRP A 178 23.19 8.57 8.69
CA TRP A 178 22.12 8.24 7.75
C TRP A 178 21.44 9.51 7.26
N SER A 179 21.01 9.51 6.01
CA SER A 179 20.01 10.49 5.56
C SER A 179 18.70 10.25 6.32
N ASP A 180 18.07 11.32 6.78
CA ASP A 180 16.77 11.25 7.41
C ASP A 180 15.67 11.09 6.35
N LEU A 181 14.91 10.00 6.44
CA LEU A 181 13.79 9.74 5.51
C LEU A 181 12.55 10.55 5.89
N LEU A 182 12.48 11.05 7.12
CA LEU A 182 11.38 11.87 7.62
C LEU A 182 11.65 13.36 7.45
N ALA A 183 12.81 13.73 6.91
CA ALA A 183 13.13 15.11 6.63
C ALA A 183 12.06 15.68 5.69
N PRO A 184 11.43 16.80 6.06
CA PRO A 184 10.45 17.43 5.20
C PRO A 184 11.10 17.74 3.86
N SER A 185 10.35 17.50 2.79
CA SER A 185 10.75 17.89 1.45
C SER A 185 11.05 19.39 1.41
N GLN A 186 11.87 19.81 0.44
CA GLN A 186 12.18 21.24 0.29
C GLN A 186 10.90 22.07 0.11
N SER A 187 9.85 21.51 -0.50
CA SER A 187 8.54 22.16 -0.62
C SER A 187 7.88 22.38 0.74
N GLU A 188 7.84 21.36 1.60
CA GLU A 188 7.24 21.45 2.93
C GLU A 188 8.01 22.41 3.84
N LYS A 189 9.34 22.47 3.71
CA LYS A 189 10.17 23.45 4.43
C LYS A 189 9.82 24.87 4.01
N ILE A 190 9.68 25.13 2.71
CA ILE A 190 9.28 26.45 2.19
C ILE A 190 7.86 26.81 2.63
N GLU A 191 6.93 25.85 2.63
CA GLU A 191 5.57 26.07 3.14
C GLU A 191 5.55 26.40 4.63
N LEU A 192 6.41 25.76 5.43
CA LEU A 192 6.54 26.07 6.85
C LEU A 192 7.12 27.47 7.07
N MET A 193 8.13 27.86 6.28
CA MET A 193 8.66 29.23 6.27
C MET A 193 7.58 30.26 5.91
N LEU A 194 6.73 29.95 4.93
CA LEU A 194 5.62 30.80 4.52
C LEU A 194 4.61 30.94 5.66
N LYS A 195 4.24 29.84 6.33
CA LYS A 195 3.33 29.87 7.48
C LYS A 195 3.89 30.67 8.65
N MET A 196 5.17 30.52 8.97
CA MET A 196 5.83 31.33 10.01
C MET A 196 5.86 32.82 9.64
N SER A 197 6.14 33.14 8.37
CA SER A 197 6.09 34.52 7.86
C SER A 197 4.67 35.10 7.93
N ASP A 198 3.64 34.32 7.58
CA ASP A 198 2.24 34.73 7.69
C ASP A 198 1.81 34.98 9.14
N VAL A 199 2.30 34.16 10.08
CA VAL A 199 2.08 34.38 11.52
C VAL A 199 2.73 35.69 11.95
N ASN A 200 3.95 35.98 11.51
CA ASN A 200 4.60 37.25 11.78
C ASN A 200 3.83 38.45 11.23
N VAL A 201 3.30 38.36 10.00
CA VAL A 201 2.46 39.44 9.43
C VAL A 201 1.21 39.67 10.29
N LYS A 202 0.53 38.60 10.72
CA LYS A 202 -0.67 38.70 11.56
C LYS A 202 -0.34 39.22 12.97
N ALA A 203 0.77 38.78 13.55
CA ALA A 203 1.24 39.25 14.85
C ALA A 203 1.66 40.71 14.81
N GLN A 204 2.37 41.14 13.77
CA GLN A 204 2.73 42.54 13.55
C GLN A 204 1.49 43.43 13.41
N GLN A 205 0.46 42.96 12.69
CA GLN A 205 -0.81 43.67 12.56
C GLN A 205 -1.62 43.76 13.86
N SER A 206 -1.47 42.79 14.76
CA SER A 206 -2.30 42.68 15.97
C SER A 206 -1.62 43.25 17.22
N MET A 207 -0.36 42.87 17.44
CA MET A 207 0.44 43.18 18.64
C MET A 207 1.62 44.09 18.33
N GLY A 208 1.90 44.42 17.06
CA GLY A 208 3.00 45.32 16.68
C GLY A 208 4.40 44.69 16.79
N ILE A 209 4.48 43.42 17.17
CA ILE A 209 5.73 42.68 17.40
C ILE A 209 5.67 41.37 16.60
N PRO A 210 6.75 40.98 15.87
CA PRO A 210 6.83 39.68 15.23
C PRO A 210 6.99 38.56 16.28
N VAL A 211 6.42 37.39 16.02
CA VAL A 211 6.49 36.23 16.94
C VAL A 211 7.77 35.42 16.73
N PHE A 212 8.28 35.37 15.51
CA PHE A 212 9.48 34.63 15.12
C PHE A 212 10.54 35.56 14.53
N THR A 213 11.81 35.31 14.77
CA THR A 213 12.89 36.07 14.13
C THR A 213 13.14 35.60 12.69
N PRO A 214 13.73 36.45 11.82
CA PRO A 214 14.13 36.04 10.47
C PRO A 214 15.10 34.84 10.46
N ASN A 215 15.95 34.71 11.48
CA ASN A 215 16.89 33.59 11.62
C ASN A 215 16.18 32.29 11.99
N GLU A 216 15.17 32.32 12.87
CA GLU A 216 14.35 31.14 13.17
C GLU A 216 13.63 30.61 11.92
N ILE A 217 13.14 31.51 11.07
CA ILE A 217 12.49 31.13 9.79
C ILE A 217 13.52 30.51 8.84
N ARG A 218 14.75 31.03 8.77
CA ARG A 218 15.82 30.46 7.92
C ARG A 218 16.28 29.09 8.39
N GLU A 219 16.43 28.91 9.70
CA GLU A 219 16.83 27.63 10.31
C GLU A 219 15.81 26.53 9.98
N VAL A 220 14.52 26.85 10.07
CA VAL A 220 13.43 25.92 9.72
C VAL A 220 13.45 25.55 8.22
N GLY A 221 13.85 26.49 7.36
CA GLY A 221 14.12 26.24 5.94
C GLY A 221 15.35 25.37 5.67
N GLY A 222 16.20 25.15 6.67
CA GLY A 222 17.51 24.50 6.52
C GLY A 222 18.56 25.40 5.88
N TYR A 223 18.37 26.72 5.91
CA TYR A 223 19.37 27.71 5.51
C TYR A 223 20.26 28.06 6.70
N GLU A 224 21.52 28.41 6.43
CA GLU A 224 22.42 28.92 7.48
C GLU A 224 21.90 30.26 8.01
N PRO A 225 21.97 30.49 9.34
CA PRO A 225 21.57 31.76 9.94
C PRO A 225 22.45 32.90 9.41
N ASP A 226 21.86 34.07 9.20
CA ASP A 226 22.58 35.23 8.72
C ASP A 226 23.03 36.06 9.91
N PRO A 227 24.34 36.26 10.13
CA PRO A 227 24.81 37.13 11.20
C PRO A 227 24.41 38.60 11.00
N ASP A 228 24.03 38.99 9.77
CA ASP A 228 23.61 40.37 9.46
C ASP A 228 22.10 40.60 9.71
N LEU A 229 21.33 39.56 10.03
CA LEU A 229 19.94 39.69 10.46
C LEU A 229 19.89 39.79 11.98
N GLU A 230 19.56 40.97 12.51
CA GLU A 230 19.37 41.19 13.95
C GLU A 230 18.20 40.33 14.47
N ASP A 231 18.46 39.55 15.52
CA ASP A 231 17.40 38.94 16.32
C ASP A 231 16.69 40.07 17.07
N ILE A 232 15.42 40.28 16.75
CA ILE A 232 14.61 41.30 17.40
C ILE A 232 14.27 40.75 18.79
N ASP A 233 14.90 41.29 19.84
CA ASP A 233 14.57 40.96 21.23
C ASP A 233 13.11 41.39 21.49
N ILE A 234 12.23 40.40 21.67
CA ILE A 234 10.85 40.65 22.09
C ILE A 234 10.89 40.98 23.58
N GLU A 235 10.93 42.27 23.92
CA GLU A 235 10.76 42.70 25.32
C GLU A 235 9.39 42.22 25.83
N GLU A 236 9.40 41.38 26.89
CA GLU A 236 8.19 41.02 27.63
C GLU A 236 7.59 42.30 28.22
N VAL A 237 6.46 42.75 27.67
CA VAL A 237 5.68 43.82 28.28
C VAL A 237 5.06 43.25 29.57
N GLU A 238 5.61 43.62 30.73
CA GLU A 238 4.99 43.39 32.04
C GLU A 238 3.59 44.05 32.04
N ILE A 239 2.56 43.22 32.02
CA ILE A 239 1.18 43.68 32.24
C ILE A 239 1.04 43.92 33.75
N ASP A 240 1.15 45.18 34.17
CA ASP A 240 0.86 45.62 35.54
C ASP A 240 -0.58 45.22 35.92
N LYS A 241 -0.69 44.24 36.82
CA LYS A 241 -1.96 43.78 37.40
C LYS A 241 -2.32 44.67 38.57
N THR A 242 -2.82 45.88 38.29
CA THR A 242 -3.48 46.69 39.32
C THR A 242 -4.72 47.37 38.76
N ASP A 243 -5.82 46.62 38.72
CA ASP A 243 -7.16 47.08 39.15
C ASP A 243 -8.22 46.02 38.79
N SER A 244 -8.42 45.07 39.71
CA SER A 244 -9.59 44.21 39.72
C SER A 244 -10.16 44.10 41.13
N GLU A 245 -10.70 45.19 41.67
CA GLU A 245 -11.60 45.14 42.81
C GLU A 245 -12.78 46.10 42.60
N LYS A 246 -13.88 45.53 42.10
CA LYS A 246 -15.24 45.57 42.68
C LYS A 246 -16.32 45.58 41.60
N SER A 247 -16.89 44.41 41.35
CA SER A 247 -18.34 44.29 41.14
C SER A 247 -18.74 42.85 41.42
N ASP A 248 -19.17 42.58 42.64
CA ASP A 248 -19.90 41.36 42.95
C ASP A 248 -21.10 41.73 43.82
N THR A 249 -22.31 41.61 43.27
CA THR A 249 -23.48 40.93 43.86
C THR A 249 -24.78 41.22 43.07
N THR A 250 -25.21 40.19 42.35
CA THR A 250 -26.52 39.50 42.35
C THR A 250 -27.88 40.26 42.33
N GLU A 251 -28.74 39.77 41.43
CA GLU A 251 -30.20 39.50 41.56
C GLU A 251 -31.28 40.54 41.19
N LYS A 252 -31.88 40.31 40.00
CA LYS A 252 -33.34 40.23 39.67
C LYS A 252 -34.35 41.09 40.48
N GLN A 253 -35.05 42.01 39.79
CA GLN A 253 -36.50 41.97 39.41
C GLN A 253 -37.13 43.37 39.19
N GLU A 254 -37.99 43.43 38.15
CA GLU A 254 -39.19 44.26 37.97
C GLU A 254 -39.11 45.78 37.63
N GLN A 255 -39.82 46.14 36.56
CA GLN A 255 -40.19 47.50 36.12
C GLN A 255 -41.24 48.11 37.07
N PRO A 256 -41.43 49.45 37.10
CA PRO A 256 -42.44 50.03 36.19
C PRO A 256 -42.13 51.42 35.59
N TYR A 257 -42.91 51.71 34.57
CA TYR A 257 -43.11 52.92 33.76
C TYR A 257 -43.47 54.19 34.57
N THR A 258 -43.06 55.41 34.17
CA THR A 258 -43.95 56.60 33.96
C THR A 258 -43.24 57.91 33.58
N ASP A 259 -43.84 58.58 32.59
CA ASP A 259 -43.96 60.01 32.26
C ASP A 259 -42.72 60.95 32.24
N LYS A 260 -42.35 61.36 31.02
CA LYS A 260 -42.72 62.67 30.44
C LYS A 260 -42.42 62.72 28.94
#